data_AF-A0AAN9AL22-F1
#
_entry.id   AF-A0AAN9AL22-F1
#
_cell.length_a   1.000
_cell.length_b   1.000
_cell.length_c   1.000
_cell.angle_alpha   90.00
_cell.angle_beta   90.00
_cell.angle_gamma   90.00
#
_symmetry.space_group_name_H-M   'P 1'
#
loop_
_entity.id
_entity.type
_entity.pdbx_description
1 polymer ?
#
loop_
_entity_poly.entity_id
_entity_poly.type
_entity_poly.pdbx_seq_one_letter_code
_entity_poly.pdbx_strand_id
1 'polypeptide(L)'
;MSRCSYRIFGGSSGVVSWLIEPLQRRLVVMWSVPFSLVFYRNKLAVGLTPAASKKDYAERNNWFYKMYNGDVDGVLSDFQSKEYGSTIQPIYVENETARLSIEGSMTDGYKAHVRIAFRSTS
;
A
#
# COMPACT_ATOMS: atom_id res chain seq x y z
N MET A 1 -7.38 22.95 31.50
CA MET A 1 -5.91 22.74 31.56
C MET A 1 -5.47 22.12 30.25
N SER A 2 -4.93 22.92 29.34
CA SER A 2 -4.46 22.50 28.03
C SER A 2 -3.19 21.68 28.17
N ARG A 3 -3.21 20.42 27.72
CA ARG A 3 -2.01 19.57 27.72
C ARG A 3 -1.12 19.90 26.54
N CYS A 4 0.15 20.10 26.87
CA CYS A 4 1.30 20.26 26.00
C CYS A 4 1.27 19.26 24.82
N SER A 5 1.21 19.78 23.59
CA SER A 5 1.44 18.99 22.38
C SER A 5 2.93 18.70 22.29
N TYR A 6 3.32 17.43 22.38
CA TYR A 6 4.63 17.01 21.92
C TYR A 6 4.71 17.33 20.43
N ARG A 7 5.65 18.18 20.02
CA ARG A 7 6.03 18.35 18.61
C ARG A 7 6.73 17.06 18.16
N ILE A 8 5.95 16.06 17.81
CA ILE A 8 6.47 14.83 17.21
C ILE A 8 6.76 15.17 15.73
N PHE A 9 8.02 15.09 15.34
CA PHE A 9 8.42 15.13 13.94
C PHE A 9 8.04 13.80 13.27
N GLY A 10 6.75 13.64 13.00
CA GLY A 10 6.16 12.43 12.45
C GLY A 10 5.66 12.66 11.03
N GLY A 11 5.90 11.66 10.18
CA GLY A 11 5.24 11.53 8.89
C GLY A 11 3.86 10.89 9.01
N SER A 12 3.25 10.53 7.87
CA SER A 12 2.02 9.72 7.83
C SER A 12 2.32 8.40 7.12
N SER A 13 1.99 7.29 7.77
CA SER A 13 2.15 5.98 7.18
C SER A 13 1.05 5.04 7.66
N GLY A 14 0.78 4.00 6.88
CA GLY A 14 -0.23 3.03 7.26
C GLY A 14 -0.53 2.02 6.17
N VAL A 15 -1.51 1.16 6.49
CA VAL A 15 -2.05 0.16 5.58
C VAL A 15 -3.57 0.26 5.61
N VAL A 16 -4.18 0.15 4.44
CA VAL A 16 -5.63 -0.01 4.27
C VAL A 16 -5.87 -1.27 3.44
N SER A 17 -6.98 -1.96 3.69
CA SER A 17 -7.35 -3.11 2.88
C SER A 17 -8.85 -3.20 2.64
N TRP A 18 -9.23 -3.75 1.49
CA TRP A 18 -10.61 -4.00 1.11
C TRP A 18 -10.78 -5.46 0.72
N LEU A 19 -11.82 -6.11 1.23
CA LEU A 19 -12.22 -7.44 0.79
C LEU A 19 -13.02 -7.32 -0.50
N ILE A 20 -12.59 -8.02 -1.54
CA ILE A 20 -13.34 -8.16 -2.79
C ILE A 20 -14.10 -9.49 -2.69
N GLU A 21 -15.33 -9.43 -2.17
CA GLU A 21 -16.12 -10.61 -1.80
C GLU A 21 -16.26 -11.67 -2.91
N PRO A 22 -16.54 -11.31 -4.17
CA PRO A 22 -16.66 -12.32 -5.24
C PRO A 22 -15.38 -13.12 -5.47
N LEU A 23 -14.23 -12.54 -5.14
CA LEU A 23 -12.91 -13.14 -5.38
C LEU A 23 -12.32 -13.77 -4.12
N GLN A 24 -12.90 -13.50 -2.95
CA GLN A 24 -12.36 -13.90 -1.65
C GLN A 24 -10.88 -13.51 -1.49
N ARG A 25 -10.53 -12.32 -1.99
CA ARG A 25 -9.19 -11.73 -1.96
C ARG A 25 -9.25 -10.33 -1.36
N ARG A 26 -8.16 -9.88 -0.75
CA ARG A 26 -8.02 -8.52 -0.24
C ARG A 26 -7.06 -7.74 -1.10
N LEU A 27 -7.49 -6.55 -1.53
CA LEU A 27 -6.56 -5.51 -1.96
C LEU A 27 -5.95 -4.88 -0.73
N VAL A 28 -4.63 -4.91 -0.62
CA VAL A 28 -3.86 -4.30 0.46
C VAL A 28 -3.04 -3.16 -0.13
N VAL A 29 -3.11 -1.99 0.49
CA VAL A 29 -2.39 -0.78 0.07
C VAL A 29 -1.62 -0.22 1.26
N MET A 30 -0.33 0.00 1.07
CA MET A 30 0.56 0.65 2.04
C MET A 30 0.98 2.00 1.51
N TRP A 31 0.98 3.01 2.39
CA TRP A 31 1.58 4.31 2.11
C TRP A 31 2.57 4.68 3.21
N SER A 32 3.61 5.43 2.81
CA SER A 32 4.55 6.07 3.73
C SER A 32 4.92 7.45 3.20
N VAL A 33 4.68 8.47 4.00
CA VAL A 33 5.06 9.87 3.79
C VAL A 33 6.00 10.25 4.93
N PRO A 34 7.32 10.26 4.74
CA PRO A 34 8.26 10.54 5.81
C PRO A 34 8.20 12.02 6.24
N PHE A 35 8.65 12.29 7.46
CA PHE A 35 8.77 13.66 7.97
C PHE A 35 9.79 14.49 7.16
N SER A 36 10.85 13.85 6.65
CA SER A 36 11.90 14.51 5.87
C SER A 36 12.07 13.81 4.52
N LEU A 37 11.81 14.57 3.44
CA LEU A 37 12.05 14.14 2.06
C LEU A 37 13.51 14.33 1.64
N VAL A 38 14.39 14.85 2.52
CA VAL A 38 15.83 14.92 2.24
C VAL A 38 16.43 13.50 2.26
N PHE A 39 16.11 12.74 3.30
CA PHE A 39 16.68 11.42 3.56
C PHE A 39 15.83 10.26 3.06
N TYR A 40 14.52 10.47 2.92
CA TYR A 40 13.55 9.44 2.55
C TYR A 40 12.70 9.90 1.38
N ARG A 41 11.94 8.97 0.80
CA ARG A 41 10.99 9.25 -0.28
C ARG A 41 9.61 8.74 0.13
N ASN A 42 8.58 9.34 -0.45
CA ASN A 42 7.23 8.82 -0.34
C ASN A 42 7.22 7.41 -0.93
N LYS A 43 6.51 6.47 -0.31
CA LYS A 43 6.43 5.09 -0.78
C LYS A 43 4.97 4.64 -0.84
N LEU A 44 4.59 4.07 -1.97
CA LEU A 44 3.31 3.39 -2.16
C LEU A 44 3.60 1.93 -2.45
N ALA A 45 2.79 1.04 -1.90
CA ALA A 45 2.78 -0.35 -2.34
C ALA A 45 1.36 -0.88 -2.39
N VAL A 46 1.14 -1.81 -3.31
CA VAL A 46 -0.14 -2.49 -3.51
C VAL A 46 0.10 -3.99 -3.66
N GLY A 47 -0.84 -4.80 -3.24
CA GLY A 47 -0.81 -6.24 -3.45
C GLY A 47 -2.17 -6.88 -3.19
N LEU A 48 -2.33 -8.11 -3.65
CA LEU A 48 -3.52 -8.92 -3.41
C LEU A 48 -3.19 -10.05 -2.44
N THR A 49 -4.11 -10.42 -1.57
CA THR A 49 -3.98 -11.70 -0.87
C THR A 49 -4.26 -12.86 -1.83
N PRO A 50 -3.69 -14.05 -1.59
CA PRO A 50 -4.13 -15.28 -2.23
C PRO A 50 -5.64 -15.51 -2.05
N ALA A 51 -6.29 -16.16 -3.02
CA ALA A 51 -7.70 -16.53 -2.88
C ALA A 51 -7.87 -17.46 -1.68
N ALA A 52 -8.70 -17.04 -0.72
CA ALA A 52 -9.11 -17.77 0.47
C ALA A 52 -8.08 -18.77 1.05
N SER A 53 -7.31 -18.33 2.04
CA SER A 53 -7.05 -19.21 3.18
C SER A 53 -7.35 -18.47 4.49
N LYS A 54 -7.95 -19.17 5.45
CA LYS A 54 -8.25 -18.66 6.80
C LYS A 54 -7.00 -18.14 7.57
N LYS A 55 -5.79 -18.30 7.01
CA LYS A 55 -4.53 -17.72 7.51
C LYS A 55 -4.44 -16.18 7.32
N ASP A 56 -5.31 -15.59 6.49
CA ASP A 56 -5.36 -14.16 6.11
C ASP A 56 -5.43 -13.15 7.27
N TYR A 57 -5.73 -13.60 8.49
CA TYR A 57 -5.86 -12.72 9.66
C TYR A 57 -4.59 -12.65 10.51
N ALA A 58 -3.79 -13.71 10.57
CA ALA A 58 -2.62 -13.77 11.46
C ALA A 58 -1.50 -12.80 11.02
N GLU A 59 -1.40 -12.53 9.72
CA GLU A 59 -0.32 -11.71 9.15
C GLU A 59 -0.65 -10.23 8.98
N ARG A 60 -1.89 -9.81 9.27
CA ARG A 60 -2.33 -8.40 9.15
C ARG A 60 -1.43 -7.42 9.92
N ASN A 61 -0.93 -7.86 11.08
CA ASN A 61 -0.11 -7.02 11.95
C ASN A 61 1.25 -6.68 11.32
N ASN A 62 1.70 -7.42 10.29
CA ASN A 62 3.01 -7.22 9.65
C ASN A 62 2.93 -6.69 8.21
N TRP A 63 1.74 -6.45 7.64
CA TRP A 63 1.62 -5.97 6.26
C TRP A 63 2.41 -4.69 6.00
N PHE A 64 2.38 -3.74 6.95
CA PHE A 64 3.14 -2.49 6.77
C PHE A 64 4.63 -2.79 6.58
N TYR A 65 5.24 -3.54 7.50
CA TYR A 65 6.66 -3.85 7.47
C TYR A 65 7.05 -4.66 6.23
N LYS A 66 6.26 -5.69 5.90
CA LYS A 66 6.48 -6.53 4.72
C LYS A 66 6.39 -5.73 3.43
N MET A 67 5.34 -4.93 3.25
CA MET A 67 5.18 -4.10 2.06
C MET A 67 6.19 -2.97 1.98
N TYR A 68 6.63 -2.42 3.12
CA TYR A 68 7.64 -1.37 3.16
C TYR A 68 9.03 -1.90 2.78
N ASN A 69 9.39 -3.10 3.23
CA ASN A 69 10.68 -3.73 2.94
C ASN A 69 10.68 -4.57 1.65
N GLY A 70 9.51 -4.84 1.06
CA GLY A 70 9.38 -5.73 -0.10
C GLY A 70 9.44 -7.23 0.22
N ASP A 71 9.40 -7.61 1.51
CA ASP A 71 9.42 -9.00 1.99
C ASP A 71 8.00 -9.57 2.12
N VAL A 72 7.34 -9.74 0.98
CA VAL A 72 5.92 -10.13 0.90
C VAL A 72 5.71 -11.59 0.48
N ASP A 73 6.79 -12.37 0.39
CA ASP A 73 6.76 -13.75 -0.09
C ASP A 73 5.76 -14.61 0.70
N GLY A 74 4.84 -15.24 -0.02
CA GLY A 74 3.78 -16.07 0.56
C GLY A 74 2.65 -15.31 1.26
N VAL A 75 2.72 -13.98 1.33
CA VAL A 75 1.75 -13.11 2.02
C VAL A 75 0.87 -12.36 1.03
N LEU A 76 1.48 -11.76 0.01
CA LEU A 76 0.78 -11.04 -1.05
C LEU A 76 1.22 -11.60 -2.40
N SER A 77 0.25 -11.83 -3.29
CA SER A 77 0.49 -12.01 -4.71
C SER A 77 0.44 -10.67 -5.44
N ASP A 78 1.05 -10.62 -6.61
CA ASP A 78 0.98 -9.48 -7.54
C ASP A 78 1.39 -8.15 -6.86
N PHE A 79 2.36 -8.26 -5.97
CA PHE A 79 2.86 -7.14 -5.20
C PHE A 79 3.70 -6.22 -6.07
N GLN A 80 3.43 -4.92 -5.94
CA GLN A 80 4.25 -3.88 -6.53
C GLN A 80 4.43 -2.75 -5.52
N SER A 81 5.64 -2.21 -5.45
CA SER A 81 5.95 -1.06 -4.62
C SER A 81 6.78 -0.05 -5.39
N LYS A 82 6.66 1.21 -5.01
CA LYS A 82 7.37 2.31 -5.65
C LYS A 82 7.65 3.45 -4.70
N GLU A 83 8.82 4.03 -4.86
CA GLU A 83 9.20 5.28 -4.22
C GLU A 83 8.99 6.47 -5.17
N TYR A 84 8.53 7.58 -4.61
CA TYR A 84 8.15 8.80 -5.31
C TYR A 84 9.04 9.94 -4.83
N GLY A 85 9.94 10.41 -5.70
CA GLY A 85 10.93 11.43 -5.37
C GLY A 85 11.23 12.48 -6.43
N SER A 86 10.70 12.34 -7.65
CA SER A 86 10.88 13.30 -8.74
C SER A 86 9.91 13.11 -9.89
N THR A 87 9.40 11.89 -10.09
CA THR A 87 8.41 11.58 -11.12
C THR A 87 7.25 10.81 -10.52
N ILE A 88 6.02 11.27 -10.79
CA ILE A 88 4.80 10.56 -10.45
C ILE A 88 4.55 9.55 -11.56
N GLN A 89 5.08 8.34 -11.39
CA GLN A 89 4.74 7.22 -12.26
C GLN A 89 3.82 6.26 -11.51
N PRO A 90 2.67 5.88 -12.09
CA PRO A 90 1.78 4.91 -11.47
C PRO A 90 2.42 3.53 -11.33
N ILE A 91 1.92 2.78 -10.36
CA ILE A 91 2.08 1.34 -10.21
C ILE A 91 0.92 0.70 -10.97
N TYR A 92 1.24 -0.29 -11.79
CA TYR A 92 0.24 -1.14 -12.46
C TYR A 92 0.43 -2.58 -12.00
N VAL A 93 -0.67 -3.20 -11.62
CA VAL A 93 -0.75 -4.62 -11.28
C VAL A 93 -1.88 -5.21 -12.08
N GLU A 94 -1.61 -6.30 -12.78
CA GLU A 94 -2.63 -7.11 -13.43
C GLU A 94 -2.60 -8.50 -12.81
N ASN A 95 -3.78 -9.01 -12.46
CA ASN A 95 -3.97 -10.37 -12.01
C ASN A 95 -4.94 -11.06 -12.98
N GLU A 96 -4.41 -11.91 -13.85
CA GLU A 96 -5.17 -12.64 -14.85
C GLU A 96 -6.17 -13.63 -14.21
N THR A 97 -5.78 -14.27 -13.11
CA THR A 97 -6.62 -15.27 -12.42
C THR A 97 -7.86 -14.64 -11.79
N ALA A 98 -7.70 -13.46 -11.21
CA ALA A 98 -8.73 -12.69 -10.54
C ALA A 98 -9.47 -11.76 -11.51
N ARG A 99 -8.98 -11.62 -12.75
CA ARG A 99 -9.47 -10.69 -13.76
C ARG A 99 -9.58 -9.26 -13.22
N LEU A 100 -8.49 -8.80 -12.60
CA LEU A 100 -8.38 -7.49 -12.00
C LEU A 100 -7.15 -6.75 -12.51
N SER A 101 -7.32 -5.46 -12.74
CA SER A 101 -6.22 -4.51 -12.86
C SER A 101 -6.29 -3.49 -11.73
N ILE A 102 -5.13 -3.11 -11.21
CA ILE A 102 -4.96 -2.11 -10.15
C ILE A 102 -3.97 -1.07 -10.66
N GLU A 103 -4.36 0.19 -10.53
CA GLU A 103 -3.55 1.36 -10.81
C GLU A 103 -3.41 2.15 -9.51
N GLY A 104 -2.18 2.34 -9.05
CA GLY A 104 -1.85 3.13 -7.87
C GLY A 104 -0.95 4.30 -8.22
N SER A 105 -1.20 5.48 -7.67
CA SER A 105 -0.27 6.61 -7.79
C SER A 105 -0.22 7.43 -6.51
N MET A 106 0.91 8.08 -6.29
CA MET A 106 1.18 8.91 -5.14
C MET A 106 1.98 10.14 -5.57
N THR A 107 1.69 11.30 -5.02
CA THR A 107 2.55 12.49 -5.22
C THR A 107 3.83 12.39 -4.38
N ASP A 108 4.89 13.11 -4.74
CA ASP A 108 6.22 13.04 -4.12
C ASP A 108 6.45 14.04 -2.97
N GLY A 109 5.51 14.98 -2.74
CA GLY A 109 5.61 15.99 -1.68
C GLY A 109 5.05 15.59 -0.30
N TYR A 110 5.23 16.46 0.70
CA TYR A 110 4.75 16.27 2.08
C TYR A 110 3.22 16.17 2.20
N LYS A 111 2.48 16.81 1.29
CA LYS A 111 1.03 16.66 1.16
C LYS A 111 0.76 15.59 0.11
N ALA A 112 0.84 14.33 0.52
CA ALA A 112 0.69 13.22 -0.40
C ALA A 112 -0.77 13.01 -0.80
N HIS A 113 -1.05 12.93 -2.10
CA HIS A 113 -2.32 12.47 -2.63
C HIS A 113 -2.12 11.05 -3.17
N VAL A 114 -2.83 10.08 -2.58
CA VAL A 114 -2.81 8.69 -3.01
C VAL A 114 -4.09 8.42 -3.79
N ARG A 115 -3.96 7.91 -5.02
CA ARG A 115 -5.08 7.44 -5.85
C ARG A 115 -4.90 5.96 -6.13
N ILE A 116 -5.91 5.18 -5.78
CA ILE A 116 -6.01 3.75 -6.11
C ILE A 116 -7.26 3.57 -6.96
N ALA A 117 -7.11 2.99 -8.13
CA ALA A 117 -8.20 2.55 -8.98
C ALA A 117 -8.03 1.06 -9.24
N PHE A 118 -9.09 0.28 -9.05
CA PHE A 118 -9.10 -1.12 -9.45
C PHE A 118 -10.28 -1.36 -10.38
N ARG A 119 -10.09 -2.20 -11.39
CA ARG A 119 -11.07 -2.46 -12.44
C ARG A 119 -11.11 -3.96 -12.72
N SER A 120 -12.28 -4.47 -13.08
CA SER A 120 -12.39 -5.80 -13.65
C SER A 120 -11.86 -5.77 -15.09
N THR A 121 -11.06 -6.76 -15.44
CA THR A 121 -10.63 -7.01 -16.82
C THR A 121 -11.56 -8.06 -17.44
N SER A 122 -11.96 -7.86 -18.69
CA SER A 122 -12.89 -8.73 -19.42
C SER A 122 -12.22 -9.97 -19.97
#